data_AF-A8TT99-F1
#
_entry.id   AF-A8TT99-F1
#
_cell.length_a   1.000
_cell.length_b   1.000
_cell.length_c   1.000
_cell.angle_alpha   90.00
_cell.angle_beta   90.00
_cell.angle_gamma   90.00
#
_symmetry.space_group_name_H-M   'P 1'
#
loop_
_entity.id
_entity.type
_entity.pdbx_description
1 polymer ?
#
loop_
_entity_poly.entity_id
_entity_poly.type
_entity_poly.pdbx_seq_one_letter_code
_entity_poly.pdbx_strand_id
1 'polypeptide(L)'
;MQLSLGVIGPSAQGELAQKTVHEVINSPEPQGWDHQLHDEPAVLLNVERRWVVPSETIFSDLLADVSPHVGAALGNVFTHAAAGLTVRFGKPPKFDYGPPRLQPHTPGSEYFAPPGDDDDAIGWYLFAGIEGRAVARNIFLDGNTFRDSRSVDKELLVGDLSAGAVVTFGDLRLTYVQVMRTKEFDG
;
A
#
# COMPACT_ATOMS: atom_id res chain seq x y z
N MET A 1 -10.63 -7.95 -3.97
CA MET A 1 -11.44 -6.80 -4.44
C MET A 1 -11.85 -6.01 -3.22
N GLN A 2 -11.81 -4.68 -3.31
CA GLN A 2 -12.20 -3.78 -2.24
C GLN A 2 -12.86 -2.54 -2.84
N LEU A 3 -14.01 -2.15 -2.31
CA LEU A 3 -14.64 -0.87 -2.61
C LEU A 3 -14.44 0.06 -1.40
N SER A 4 -13.88 1.23 -1.65
CA SER A 4 -13.69 2.29 -0.67
C SER A 4 -14.60 3.46 -1.01
N LEU A 5 -15.32 3.94 0.00
CA LEU A 5 -16.16 5.13 -0.05
C LEU A 5 -15.64 6.12 1.00
N GLY A 6 -15.61 7.40 0.66
CA GLY A 6 -15.13 8.43 1.57
C GLY A 6 -15.36 9.85 1.05
N VAL A 7 -14.53 10.77 1.50
CA VAL A 7 -14.53 12.17 1.09
C VAL A 7 -13.08 12.63 0.90
N ILE A 8 -12.85 13.49 -0.10
CA ILE A 8 -11.60 14.24 -0.29
C ILE A 8 -11.89 15.69 0.02
N GLY A 9 -10.98 16.38 0.67
CA GLY A 9 -11.07 17.83 0.95
C GLY A 9 -11.09 18.16 2.44
N PRO A 10 -11.45 19.41 2.83
CA PRO A 10 -11.49 19.83 4.23
C PRO A 10 -12.30 18.89 5.15
N SER A 11 -13.38 18.29 4.63
CA SER A 11 -14.21 17.33 5.38
C SER A 11 -13.46 16.04 5.74
N ALA A 12 -12.32 15.73 5.08
CA ALA A 12 -11.43 14.63 5.46
C ALA A 12 -10.53 14.96 6.67
N GLN A 13 -10.54 16.21 7.15
CA GLN A 13 -9.87 16.66 8.38
C GLN A 13 -8.34 16.49 8.40
N GLY A 14 -7.69 16.47 7.23
CA GLY A 14 -6.22 16.37 7.14
C GLY A 14 -5.50 17.51 7.86
N GLU A 15 -6.00 18.74 7.71
CA GLU A 15 -5.46 19.93 8.37
C GLU A 15 -5.49 19.80 9.90
N LEU A 16 -6.65 19.46 10.45
CA LEU A 16 -6.82 19.29 11.89
C LEU A 16 -5.88 18.21 12.42
N ALA A 17 -5.83 17.04 11.76
CA ALA A 17 -4.96 15.95 12.17
C ALA A 17 -3.48 16.35 12.17
N GLN A 18 -3.01 17.02 11.12
CA GLN A 18 -1.61 17.46 11.05
C GLN A 18 -1.29 18.51 12.10
N LYS A 19 -2.15 19.52 12.28
CA LYS A 19 -1.97 20.56 13.30
C LYS A 19 -1.89 19.97 14.71
N THR A 20 -2.83 19.08 15.05
CA THR A 20 -2.81 18.39 16.36
C THR A 20 -1.52 17.61 16.58
N VAL A 21 -1.02 16.87 15.59
CA VAL A 21 0.26 16.15 15.74
C VAL A 21 1.42 17.12 15.90
N HIS A 22 1.47 18.18 15.10
CA HIS A 22 2.53 19.20 15.19
C HIS A 22 2.55 19.89 16.55
N GLU A 23 1.39 20.21 17.12
CA GLU A 23 1.27 20.74 18.47
C GLU A 23 1.79 19.76 19.53
N VAL A 24 1.37 18.48 19.47
CA VAL A 24 1.77 17.46 20.45
C VAL A 24 3.29 17.24 20.48
N ILE A 25 3.95 17.28 19.32
CA ILE A 25 5.40 17.05 19.22
C ILE A 25 6.23 18.35 19.21
N ASN A 26 5.61 19.51 19.40
CA ASN A 26 6.25 20.83 19.32
C ASN A 26 6.97 21.10 17.98
N SER A 27 6.35 20.72 16.87
CA SER A 27 6.79 21.00 15.50
C SER A 27 6.21 22.34 15.00
N PRO A 28 6.85 23.04 14.04
CA PRO A 28 6.30 24.26 13.46
C PRO A 28 4.90 24.07 12.84
N GLU A 29 4.05 25.09 12.93
CA GLU A 29 2.69 25.08 12.39
C GLU A 29 2.67 24.75 10.88
N PRO A 30 1.93 23.71 10.44
CA PRO A 30 1.88 23.35 9.03
C PRO A 30 1.16 24.43 8.22
N GLN A 31 1.79 24.85 7.12
CA GLN A 31 1.27 25.87 6.20
C GLN A 31 0.75 25.25 4.90
N GLY A 32 -0.07 26.00 4.15
CA GLY A 32 -0.51 25.62 2.80
C GLY A 32 -1.89 24.96 2.71
N TRP A 33 -2.54 24.70 3.85
CA TRP A 33 -3.88 24.08 3.91
C TRP A 33 -4.99 24.88 3.22
N ASP A 34 -4.84 26.20 3.07
CA ASP A 34 -5.75 27.04 2.27
C ASP A 34 -5.80 26.65 0.78
N HIS A 35 -4.82 25.87 0.31
CA HIS A 35 -4.70 25.41 -1.07
C HIS A 35 -4.99 23.92 -1.26
N GLN A 36 -5.52 23.25 -0.23
CA GLN A 36 -5.89 21.84 -0.32
C GLN A 36 -6.99 21.61 -1.36
N LEU A 37 -7.12 20.36 -1.82
CA LEU A 37 -8.26 19.94 -2.64
C LEU A 37 -9.57 20.25 -1.91
N HIS A 38 -10.61 20.51 -2.67
CA HIS A 38 -11.89 20.82 -2.08
C HIS A 38 -12.78 19.57 -1.88
N ASP A 39 -13.82 19.70 -1.07
CA ASP A 39 -14.77 18.62 -0.76
C ASP A 39 -15.41 17.92 -1.97
N GLU A 40 -15.21 16.61 -2.10
CA GLU A 40 -15.99 15.77 -3.00
C GLU A 40 -16.08 14.32 -2.50
N PRO A 41 -17.15 13.58 -2.87
CA PRO A 41 -17.24 12.16 -2.57
C PRO A 41 -16.05 11.40 -3.19
N ALA A 42 -15.46 10.51 -2.41
CA ALA A 42 -14.39 9.61 -2.85
C ALA A 42 -14.96 8.22 -3.07
N VAL A 43 -14.76 7.67 -4.27
CA VAL A 43 -15.14 6.30 -4.64
C VAL A 43 -13.94 5.67 -5.32
N LEU A 44 -13.52 4.52 -4.82
CA LEU A 44 -12.39 3.78 -5.34
C LEU A 44 -12.66 2.28 -5.30
N LEU A 45 -12.62 1.63 -6.45
CA LEU A 45 -12.63 0.19 -6.58
C LEU A 45 -11.21 -0.32 -6.85
N ASN A 46 -10.70 -1.19 -5.98
CA ASN A 46 -9.44 -1.89 -6.17
C ASN A 46 -9.69 -3.38 -6.45
N VAL A 47 -9.03 -3.91 -7.47
CA VAL A 47 -9.05 -5.33 -7.82
C VAL A 47 -7.62 -5.78 -8.02
N GLU A 48 -7.25 -6.90 -7.40
CA GLU A 48 -5.96 -7.55 -7.62
C GLU A 48 -6.14 -9.03 -7.83
N ARG A 49 -5.33 -9.57 -8.72
CA ARG A 49 -5.05 -10.99 -8.85
C ARG A 49 -3.58 -11.23 -8.53
N ARG A 50 -3.34 -12.06 -7.52
CA ARG A 50 -2.02 -12.60 -7.18
C ARG A 50 -1.99 -14.09 -7.47
N TRP A 51 -0.86 -14.56 -7.97
CA TRP A 51 -0.56 -15.99 -8.06
C TRP A 51 0.57 -16.28 -7.09
N VAL A 52 0.31 -17.10 -6.07
CA VAL A 52 1.36 -17.56 -5.16
C VAL A 52 1.93 -18.84 -5.78
N VAL A 53 3.18 -18.79 -6.24
CA VAL A 53 3.87 -20.00 -6.66
C VAL A 53 4.17 -20.81 -5.39
N PRO A 54 3.88 -22.13 -5.35
CA PRO A 54 4.15 -22.96 -4.19
C PRO A 54 5.58 -22.77 -3.69
N SER A 55 5.72 -22.61 -2.37
CA SER A 55 7.02 -22.40 -1.75
C SER A 55 7.88 -23.65 -1.90
N GLU A 56 9.10 -23.49 -2.39
CA GLU A 56 10.08 -24.57 -2.40
C GLU A 56 10.98 -24.48 -1.16
N THR A 57 11.30 -25.65 -0.60
CA THR A 57 12.31 -25.76 0.45
C THR A 57 13.68 -25.51 -0.15
N ILE A 58 14.32 -24.41 0.26
CA ILE A 58 15.67 -24.05 -0.22
C ILE A 58 16.74 -24.60 0.73
N PHE A 59 16.50 -24.57 2.04
CA PHE A 59 17.44 -25.09 3.05
C PHE A 59 16.74 -25.43 4.38
N SER A 60 16.80 -26.70 4.81
CA SER A 60 16.06 -27.19 5.99
C SER A 60 14.57 -26.85 5.92
N ASP A 61 14.06 -25.99 6.81
CA ASP A 61 12.65 -25.56 6.80
C ASP A 61 12.49 -24.13 6.26
N LEU A 62 13.53 -23.58 5.63
CA LEU A 62 13.46 -22.28 4.96
C LEU A 62 12.79 -22.45 3.59
N LEU A 63 11.72 -21.69 3.43
CA LEU A 63 10.89 -21.61 2.26
C LEU A 63 11.23 -20.34 1.49
N ALA A 64 11.17 -20.42 0.17
CA ALA A 64 11.02 -19.23 -0.65
C ALA A 64 9.87 -19.40 -1.64
N ASP A 65 9.20 -18.29 -1.89
CA ASP A 65 8.15 -18.21 -2.90
C ASP A 65 8.28 -16.94 -3.72
N VAL A 66 7.67 -17.02 -4.90
CA VAL A 66 7.54 -15.90 -5.82
C VAL A 66 6.05 -15.71 -6.09
N SER A 67 5.62 -14.47 -5.96
CA SER A 67 4.22 -14.08 -6.06
C SER A 67 4.08 -12.96 -7.07
N PRO A 68 3.94 -13.26 -8.39
CA PRO A 68 3.52 -12.26 -9.36
C PRO A 68 2.09 -11.80 -9.06
N HIS A 69 1.80 -10.54 -9.39
CA HIS A 69 0.46 -9.98 -9.26
C HIS A 69 0.18 -8.92 -10.32
N VAL A 70 -1.11 -8.76 -10.62
CA VAL A 70 -1.64 -7.67 -11.43
C VAL A 70 -2.82 -7.05 -10.69
N GLY A 71 -2.94 -5.74 -10.76
CA GLY A 71 -4.00 -4.99 -10.10
C GLY A 71 -4.50 -3.82 -10.92
N ALA A 72 -5.68 -3.34 -10.57
CA ALA A 72 -6.26 -2.15 -11.14
C ALA A 72 -7.05 -1.39 -10.06
N ALA A 73 -6.96 -0.07 -10.17
CA ALA A 73 -7.77 0.89 -9.43
C ALA A 73 -8.70 1.60 -10.42
N LEU A 74 -9.97 1.75 -10.07
CA LEU A 74 -10.95 2.51 -10.84
C LEU A 74 -11.79 3.36 -9.91
N GLY A 75 -11.76 4.67 -10.11
CA GLY A 75 -12.45 5.62 -9.25
C GLY A 75 -12.01 7.06 -9.50
N ASN A 76 -12.66 7.99 -8.80
CA ASN A 76 -12.30 9.40 -8.89
C ASN A 76 -11.04 9.74 -8.07
N VAL A 77 -10.67 8.89 -7.10
CA VAL A 77 -9.41 9.04 -6.34
C VAL A 77 -8.21 8.62 -7.19
N PHE A 78 -8.25 7.38 -7.71
CA PHE A 78 -7.21 6.78 -8.53
C PHE A 78 -7.83 6.01 -9.69
N THR A 79 -7.19 6.09 -10.85
CA THR A 79 -7.42 5.19 -11.98
C THR A 79 -6.07 4.76 -12.54
N HIS A 80 -5.71 3.50 -12.35
CA HIS A 80 -4.44 2.96 -12.82
C HIS A 80 -4.49 1.45 -13.00
N ALA A 81 -3.56 0.92 -13.79
CA ALA A 81 -3.22 -0.49 -13.82
C ALA A 81 -1.84 -0.70 -13.20
N ALA A 82 -1.63 -1.85 -12.57
CA ALA A 82 -0.39 -2.21 -11.90
C ALA A 82 -0.01 -3.66 -12.19
N ALA A 83 1.29 -3.92 -12.29
CA ALA A 83 1.83 -5.27 -12.37
C ALA A 83 3.13 -5.32 -11.57
N GLY A 84 3.34 -6.42 -10.86
CA GLY A 84 4.49 -6.57 -10.00
C GLY A 84 4.81 -8.00 -9.65
N LEU A 85 5.88 -8.14 -8.89
CA LEU A 85 6.40 -9.40 -8.40
C LEU A 85 6.87 -9.18 -6.98
N THR A 86 6.51 -10.09 -6.08
CA THR A 86 7.08 -10.15 -4.73
C THR A 86 7.78 -11.48 -4.54
N VAL A 87 8.98 -11.46 -3.97
CA VAL A 87 9.69 -12.65 -3.52
C VAL A 87 9.71 -12.66 -2.00
N ARG A 88 9.56 -13.84 -1.41
CA ARG A 88 9.63 -14.04 0.05
C ARG A 88 10.62 -15.13 0.39
N PHE A 89 11.27 -14.98 1.53
CA PHE A 89 12.22 -15.96 2.06
C PHE A 89 12.10 -16.04 3.58
N GLY A 90 11.88 -17.24 4.12
CA GLY A 90 11.82 -17.48 5.56
C GLY A 90 10.96 -18.68 5.94
N LYS A 91 10.35 -18.61 7.12
CA LYS A 91 9.39 -19.57 7.66
C LYS A 91 8.00 -18.91 7.78
N PRO A 92 7.27 -18.69 6.65
CA PRO A 92 5.93 -18.14 6.73
C PRO A 92 4.99 -19.09 7.49
N PRO A 93 4.00 -18.57 8.26
CA PRO A 93 2.96 -19.41 8.83
C PRO A 93 2.15 -20.12 7.72
N LYS A 94 1.55 -21.27 8.04
CA LYS A 94 0.92 -22.21 7.07
C LYS A 94 -0.06 -21.54 6.09
N PHE A 95 -0.71 -20.44 6.48
CA PHE A 95 -1.56 -19.64 5.60
C PHE A 95 -1.17 -18.15 5.68
N ASP A 96 -0.28 -17.70 4.78
CA ASP A 96 0.12 -16.30 4.64
C ASP A 96 0.11 -15.86 3.17
N TYR A 97 -0.81 -14.96 2.83
CA TYR A 97 -1.02 -14.43 1.49
C TYR A 97 -0.14 -13.23 1.12
N GLY A 98 0.84 -12.88 1.96
CA GLY A 98 1.80 -11.80 1.76
C GLY A 98 1.62 -10.64 2.74
N PRO A 99 2.61 -9.74 2.82
CA PRO A 99 2.56 -8.60 3.73
C PRO A 99 1.44 -7.62 3.32
N PRO A 100 0.90 -6.84 4.27
CA PRO A 100 0.08 -5.69 3.95
C PRO A 100 0.88 -4.69 3.10
N ARG A 101 0.20 -3.99 2.20
CA ARG A 101 0.78 -2.93 1.36
C ARG A 101 0.06 -1.63 1.62
N LEU A 102 0.82 -0.54 1.61
CA LEU A 102 0.31 0.82 1.80
C LEU A 102 -0.34 1.30 0.49
N GLN A 103 -1.44 2.04 0.58
CA GLN A 103 -2.04 2.64 -0.60
C GLN A 103 -1.03 3.60 -1.29
N PRO A 104 -1.04 3.73 -2.63
CA PRO A 104 -2.11 3.35 -3.56
C PRO A 104 -2.04 1.90 -4.05
N HIS A 105 -1.18 1.05 -3.48
CA HIS A 105 -1.20 -0.38 -3.80
C HIS A 105 -2.55 -0.97 -3.38
N THR A 106 -3.00 -2.01 -4.08
CA THR A 106 -4.15 -2.78 -3.61
C THR A 106 -3.75 -3.40 -2.25
N PRO A 107 -4.56 -3.18 -1.19
CA PRO A 107 -4.23 -3.71 0.13
C PRO A 107 -3.95 -5.21 0.05
N GLY A 108 -2.84 -5.62 0.63
CA GLY A 108 -2.51 -7.04 0.78
C GLY A 108 -3.56 -7.76 1.64
N SER A 109 -3.44 -9.07 1.75
CA SER A 109 -4.27 -9.83 2.69
C SER A 109 -3.81 -9.52 4.11
N GLU A 110 -4.72 -9.01 4.94
CA GLU A 110 -4.50 -8.91 6.39
C GLU A 110 -4.65 -10.27 7.09
N TYR A 111 -5.18 -11.28 6.38
CA TYR A 111 -5.38 -12.62 6.93
C TYR A 111 -4.08 -13.40 7.06
N PHE A 112 -3.84 -13.91 8.26
CA PHE A 112 -2.91 -14.99 8.55
C PHE A 112 -3.57 -16.02 9.45
N ALA A 113 -3.24 -17.30 9.27
CA ALA A 113 -3.61 -18.30 10.27
C ALA A 113 -2.60 -18.26 11.43
N PRO A 114 -3.07 -18.37 12.69
CA PRO A 114 -2.18 -18.60 13.82
C PRO A 114 -1.33 -19.84 13.53
N PRO A 115 -0.04 -19.88 13.92
CA PRO A 115 0.70 -21.14 13.95
C PRO A 115 -0.11 -22.12 14.81
N GLY A 116 -0.52 -23.25 14.23
CA GLY A 116 -1.27 -24.29 14.96
C GLY A 116 -0.44 -24.91 16.08
N ASP A 117 -1.03 -25.83 16.84
CA ASP A 117 -0.44 -26.53 18.00
C ASP A 117 0.83 -27.38 17.73
N ASP A 118 1.46 -27.22 16.56
CA ASP A 118 2.75 -27.84 16.22
C ASP A 118 3.91 -26.87 16.58
N ASP A 119 5.05 -27.41 17.02
CA ASP A 119 6.28 -26.79 17.60
C ASP A 119 6.84 -25.43 17.05
N ASP A 120 6.28 -24.83 16.00
CA ASP A 120 6.76 -23.55 15.43
C ASP A 120 5.91 -22.35 15.90
N ALA A 121 6.08 -21.95 17.16
CA ALA A 121 5.39 -20.79 17.77
C ALA A 121 5.72 -19.43 17.11
N ILE A 122 6.71 -19.37 16.20
CA ILE A 122 7.19 -18.15 15.54
C ILE A 122 7.31 -18.36 14.03
N GLY A 123 6.51 -17.61 13.26
CA GLY A 123 6.66 -17.47 11.82
C GLY A 123 7.40 -16.18 11.48
N TRP A 124 8.29 -16.21 10.49
CA TRP A 124 8.95 -14.99 10.01
C TRP A 124 9.30 -15.09 8.53
N TYR A 125 9.37 -13.96 7.85
CA TYR A 125 9.96 -13.91 6.51
C TYR A 125 10.47 -12.51 6.18
N LEU A 126 11.46 -12.48 5.30
CA LEU A 126 11.85 -11.29 4.57
C LEU A 126 11.15 -11.28 3.22
N PHE A 127 10.89 -10.10 2.69
CA PHE A 127 10.35 -9.96 1.35
C PHE A 127 10.98 -8.79 0.61
N ALA A 128 10.97 -8.90 -0.70
CA ALA A 128 11.29 -7.82 -1.62
C ALA A 128 10.31 -7.86 -2.80
N GLY A 129 9.93 -6.72 -3.33
CA GLY A 129 9.00 -6.65 -4.43
C GLY A 129 9.25 -5.44 -5.32
N ILE A 130 8.91 -5.61 -6.58
CA ILE A 130 8.92 -4.56 -7.59
C ILE A 130 7.52 -4.42 -8.18
N GLU A 131 7.08 -3.20 -8.45
CA GLU A 131 5.79 -2.93 -9.08
C GLU A 131 5.91 -1.75 -10.05
N GLY A 132 5.32 -1.89 -11.23
CA GLY A 132 5.12 -0.79 -12.18
C GLY A 132 3.64 -0.44 -12.24
N ARG A 133 3.34 0.87 -12.29
CA ARG A 133 1.98 1.41 -12.34
C ARG A 133 1.83 2.35 -13.53
N ALA A 134 0.77 2.16 -14.30
CA ALA A 134 0.35 3.07 -15.37
C ALA A 134 -0.83 3.92 -14.86
N VAL A 135 -0.57 5.19 -14.52
CA VAL A 135 -1.47 6.07 -13.79
C VAL A 135 -2.22 7.01 -14.74
N ALA A 136 -3.51 6.76 -14.94
CA ALA A 136 -4.37 7.63 -15.73
C ALA A 136 -4.96 8.77 -14.88
N ARG A 137 -5.28 8.48 -13.62
CA ARG A 137 -5.82 9.45 -12.66
C ARG A 137 -5.19 9.28 -11.28
N ASN A 138 -4.77 10.40 -10.70
CA ASN A 138 -4.43 10.55 -9.30
C ASN A 138 -4.96 11.92 -8.87
N ILE A 139 -6.06 11.96 -8.12
CA ILE A 139 -6.71 13.22 -7.75
C ILE A 139 -5.79 14.18 -6.97
N PHE A 140 -4.82 13.63 -6.21
CA PHE A 140 -3.86 14.41 -5.44
C PHE A 140 -2.85 15.16 -6.32
N LEU A 141 -2.75 14.80 -7.61
CA LEU A 141 -1.94 15.48 -8.62
C LEU A 141 -2.80 16.18 -9.67
N ASP A 142 -3.93 15.58 -10.05
CA ASP A 142 -4.80 16.04 -11.13
C ASP A 142 -5.80 17.12 -10.70
N GLY A 143 -6.00 17.32 -9.39
CA GLY A 143 -7.04 18.20 -8.89
C GLY A 143 -8.42 17.54 -8.82
N ASN A 144 -9.40 18.29 -8.36
CA ASN A 144 -10.77 17.85 -8.10
C ASN A 144 -11.46 17.31 -9.37
N THR A 145 -12.40 16.37 -9.19
CA THR A 145 -13.13 15.73 -10.30
C THR A 145 -14.30 16.57 -10.79
N PHE A 146 -15.01 17.20 -9.85
CA PHE A 146 -16.29 17.86 -10.13
C PHE A 146 -16.20 19.39 -10.18
N ARG A 147 -14.99 19.93 -9.97
CA ARG A 147 -14.69 21.36 -9.98
C ARG A 147 -13.22 21.58 -10.26
N ASP A 148 -12.88 22.74 -10.79
CA ASP A 148 -11.49 23.11 -11.03
C ASP A 148 -10.74 23.31 -9.70
N SER A 149 -9.51 22.83 -9.63
CA SER A 149 -8.56 23.11 -8.56
C SER A 149 -7.12 22.97 -9.08
N ARG A 150 -6.13 23.14 -8.20
CA ARG A 150 -4.72 23.07 -8.60
C ARG A 150 -4.35 21.65 -9.03
N SER A 151 -3.53 21.56 -10.06
CA SER A 151 -2.96 20.32 -10.56
C SER A 151 -1.49 20.51 -10.94
N VAL A 152 -0.78 19.41 -11.06
CA VAL A 152 0.62 19.33 -11.52
C VAL A 152 0.75 18.27 -12.60
N ASP A 153 1.77 18.39 -13.45
CA ASP A 153 2.03 17.44 -14.51
C ASP A 153 2.53 16.12 -13.93
N LYS A 154 1.70 15.08 -14.01
CA LYS A 154 2.00 13.75 -13.47
C LYS A 154 2.81 12.88 -14.44
N GLU A 155 3.61 11.99 -13.86
CA GLU A 155 4.23 10.89 -14.58
C GLU A 155 3.22 9.77 -14.79
N LEU A 156 3.05 9.34 -16.05
CA LEU A 156 2.11 8.27 -16.39
C LEU A 156 2.61 6.89 -15.95
N LEU A 157 3.92 6.73 -15.76
CA LEU A 157 4.56 5.49 -15.34
C LEU A 157 5.31 5.70 -14.03
N VAL A 158 4.92 4.97 -12.99
CA VAL A 158 5.54 5.03 -11.68
C VAL A 158 6.04 3.64 -11.29
N GLY A 159 7.29 3.56 -10.84
CA GLY A 159 7.92 2.34 -10.34
C GLY A 159 8.06 2.37 -8.82
N ASP A 160 7.76 1.26 -8.18
CA ASP A 160 7.91 1.06 -6.74
C ASP A 160 8.85 -0.13 -6.46
N LEU A 161 9.83 0.08 -5.59
CA LEU A 161 10.62 -0.97 -4.96
C LEU A 161 10.20 -1.08 -3.50
N SER A 162 9.97 -2.30 -3.03
CA SER A 162 9.60 -2.57 -1.65
C SER A 162 10.47 -3.66 -1.05
N ALA A 163 10.79 -3.54 0.23
CA ALA A 163 11.46 -4.57 1.00
C ALA A 163 11.01 -4.50 2.46
N GLY A 164 11.02 -5.62 3.16
CA GLY A 164 10.54 -5.64 4.53
C GLY A 164 10.72 -6.97 5.25
N ALA A 165 10.26 -6.97 6.49
CA ALA A 165 10.31 -8.11 7.38
C ALA A 165 8.96 -8.27 8.08
N VAL A 166 8.55 -9.53 8.24
CA VAL A 166 7.34 -9.90 8.99
C VAL A 166 7.73 -10.91 10.04
N VAL A 167 7.22 -10.71 11.25
CA VAL A 167 7.34 -11.65 12.38
C VAL A 167 5.94 -11.88 12.94
N THR A 168 5.56 -13.14 13.08
CA THR A 168 4.29 -13.58 13.67
C THR A 168 4.59 -14.43 14.91
N PHE A 169 3.99 -14.10 16.04
CA PHE A 169 4.09 -14.82 17.30
C PHE A 169 2.69 -14.95 17.91
N GLY A 170 2.15 -16.18 17.94
CA GLY A 170 0.75 -16.41 18.29
C GLY A 170 -0.20 -15.56 17.45
N ASP A 171 -1.02 -14.74 18.12
CA ASP A 171 -1.99 -13.82 17.48
C ASP A 171 -1.39 -12.45 17.11
N LEU A 172 -0.10 -12.20 17.40
CA LEU A 172 0.55 -10.93 17.10
C LEU A 172 1.36 -11.03 15.80
N ARG A 173 1.18 -10.04 14.92
CA ARG A 173 2.02 -9.84 13.74
C ARG A 173 2.65 -8.45 13.75
N LEU A 174 3.97 -8.41 13.63
CA LEU A 174 4.74 -7.19 13.41
C LEU A 174 5.25 -7.19 11.98
N THR A 175 5.02 -6.08 11.28
CA THR A 175 5.45 -5.89 9.88
C THR A 175 6.18 -4.57 9.75
N TYR A 176 7.37 -4.61 9.17
CA TYR A 176 8.12 -3.44 8.73
C TYR A 176 8.24 -3.49 7.21
N VAL A 177 7.88 -2.38 6.55
CA VAL A 177 7.96 -2.23 5.09
C VAL A 177 8.65 -0.91 4.76
N GLN A 178 9.68 -0.99 3.93
CA GLN A 178 10.31 0.15 3.30
C GLN A 178 9.88 0.19 1.83
N VAL A 179 9.40 1.33 1.37
CA VAL A 179 9.02 1.56 -0.04
C VAL A 179 9.85 2.72 -0.60
N MET A 180 10.41 2.51 -1.79
CA MET A 180 11.06 3.54 -2.59
C MET A 180 10.27 3.69 -3.89
N ARG A 181 9.81 4.90 -4.16
CA ARG A 181 8.95 5.24 -5.29
C ARG A 181 9.67 6.18 -6.25
N THR A 182 9.55 5.96 -7.55
CA THR A 182 10.03 6.92 -8.56
C THR A 182 9.23 8.21 -8.51
N LYS A 183 9.69 9.26 -9.19
CA LYS A 183 8.95 10.51 -9.30
C LYS A 183 7.52 10.26 -9.80
N GLU A 184 6.53 10.93 -9.21
CA GLU A 184 5.12 10.84 -9.62
C GLU A 184 4.65 12.07 -10.42
N PHE A 185 5.40 13.17 -10.41
CA PHE A 185 5.07 14.43 -11.08
C PHE A 185 6.30 15.33 -11.27
N ASP A 186 6.22 16.27 -12.20
CA ASP A 186 7.19 17.36 -12.36
C ASP A 186 6.71 18.65 -11.68
N GLY A 187 7.61 19.30 -10.92
CA GLY A 187 7.35 20.51 -10.15
C GLY A 187 8.58 21.00 -9.40
#